data_AF-A0A7X6XUA5-F1
#
_entry.id   AF-A0A7X6XUA5-F1
#
_cell.length_a   1.000
_cell.length_b   1.000
_cell.length_c   1.000
_cell.angle_alpha   90.00
_cell.angle_beta   90.00
_cell.angle_gamma   90.00
#
_symmetry.space_group_name_H-M   'P 1'
#
loop_
_entity.id
_entity.type
_entity.pdbx_description
1 polymer ?
#
loop_
_entity_poly.entity_id
_entity_poly.type
_entity_poly.pdbx_seq_one_letter_code
_entity_poly.pdbx_strand_id
1 'polypeptide(L)' 'DQVINKSIIIHENPDDYRTQPAGNAGKRLACGVIRGL' A
#
# COMPACT_ATOMS: atom_id res chain seq x y z
N ASP A 1 -6.21 11.02 -12.72
CA ASP A 1 -6.66 9.74 -13.29
C ASP A 1 -5.80 8.52 -12.94
N GLN A 2 -4.46 8.59 -13.04
CA GLN A 2 -3.59 7.41 -12.85
C GLN A 2 -3.79 6.63 -11.53
N VAL A 3 -4.28 7.28 -10.48
CA VAL A 3 -4.51 6.67 -9.16
C VAL A 3 -5.97 6.34 -8.85
N ILE A 4 -6.92 6.80 -9.67
CA ILE A 4 -8.35 6.52 -9.45
C ILE A 4 -8.62 5.03 -9.68
N ASN A 5 -9.51 4.44 -8.87
CA ASN A 5 -9.83 3.01 -8.82
C ASN A 5 -8.66 2.09 -8.41
N LYS A 6 -7.56 2.64 -7.88
CA LYS A 6 -6.52 1.86 -7.18
C LYS A 6 -6.75 1.88 -5.67
N SER A 7 -6.06 0.97 -4.97
CA SER A 7 -6.11 0.87 -3.51
C SER A 7 -4.81 1.34 -2.86
N ILE A 8 -4.92 2.02 -1.73
CA ILE A 8 -3.81 2.32 -0.81
C ILE A 8 -3.85 1.30 0.33
N ILE A 9 -2.68 0.78 0.72
CA ILE A 9 -2.51 -0.19 1.80
C ILE A 9 -1.55 0.39 2.85
N ILE A 10 -1.93 0.31 4.12
CA ILE A 10 -1.03 0.61 5.25
C ILE A 10 -0.52 -0.72 5.79
N HIS A 11 0.80 -0.83 5.93
CA HIS A 11 1.46 -2.02 6.47
C HIS A 11 1.81 -1.85 7.95
N GLU A 12 2.09 -2.96 8.63
CA GLU A 12 2.43 -3.05 10.05
C GLU A 12 3.79 -2.43 10.38
N ASN A 13 4.77 -2.63 9.50
CA ASN A 13 6.14 -2.15 9.66
C ASN A 13 6.51 -1.16 8.54
N PRO A 14 7.51 -0.29 8.76
CA PRO A 14 8.08 0.52 7.70
C PRO A 14 8.68 -0.33 6.57
N ASP A 15 8.61 0.20 5.35
CA ASP A 15 9.25 -0.39 4.16
C ASP A 15 10.77 -0.17 4.21
N ASP A 16 11.55 -1.21 3.90
CA ASP A 16 13.01 -1.16 3.88
C ASP A 16 13.64 -0.75 2.53
N TYR A 17 12.81 -0.58 1.50
CA TYR A 17 13.16 -0.22 0.11
C TYR A 17 14.18 -1.12 -0.58
N ARG A 18 14.40 -2.34 -0.09
CA ARG A 18 15.39 -3.28 -0.63
C ARG A 18 14.79 -4.66 -0.86
N THR A 19 14.09 -5.17 0.15
CA THR A 19 13.56 -6.52 0.15
C THR A 19 12.37 -6.59 -0.79
N GLN A 20 12.40 -7.53 -1.72
CA GLN A 20 11.29 -7.77 -2.63
C GLN A 20 10.38 -8.88 -2.07
N PRO A 21 9.06 -8.80 -2.27
CA PRO A 21 8.34 -7.86 -3.13
C PRO A 21 7.75 -6.63 -2.42
N ALA A 22 7.85 -6.53 -1.10
CA ALA A 22 7.10 -5.54 -0.30
C ALA A 22 7.89 -5.00 0.90
N GLY A 23 9.20 -4.84 0.75
CA GLY A 23 10.04 -4.06 1.66
C GLY A 23 10.07 -4.57 3.11
N ASN A 24 9.81 -5.86 3.32
CA ASN A 24 9.62 -6.45 4.64
C ASN A 24 8.58 -5.71 5.53
N ALA A 25 7.58 -5.08 4.91
CA ALA A 25 6.62 -4.22 5.61
C ALA A 25 5.61 -4.99 6.51
N GLY A 26 5.58 -6.32 6.46
CA GLY A 26 4.72 -7.13 7.33
C GLY A 26 3.25 -7.18 6.90
N LYS A 27 2.33 -7.29 7.86
CA LYS A 27 0.89 -7.47 7.59
C LYS A 27 0.24 -6.18 7.06
N ARG A 28 -0.90 -6.32 6.37
CA ARG A 28 -1.74 -5.20 5.91
C ARG A 28 -2.70 -4.82 7.03
N LEU A 29 -2.58 -3.61 7.56
CA LEU A 29 -3.42 -3.10 8.65
C LEU A 29 -4.69 -2.43 8.15
N ALA A 30 -4.61 -1.72 7.02
CA ALA A 30 -5.74 -1.01 6.43
C ALA A 30 -5.69 -1.01 4.90
N CYS A 31 -6.88 -0.86 4.28
CA CYS A 31 -7.06 -0.77 2.84
C CYS A 31 -8.11 0.30 2.52
N GLY A 32 -7.84 1.15 1.54
CA GLY A 32 -8.79 2.15 1.04
C GLY A 32 -8.72 2.28 -0.47
N VAL A 33 -9.90 2.35 -1.12
CA VAL A 33 -10.00 2.55 -2.58
C VAL A 33 -10.10 4.04 -2.89
N ILE A 34 -9.30 4.53 -3.82
CA ILE A 34 -9.35 5.91 -4.30
C ILE A 34 -10.51 6.04 -5.30
N ARG A 35 -11.52 6.86 -4.95
CA ARG A 35 -12.68 7.13 -5.81
C ARG A 35 -12.56 8.51 -6.46
N GLY A 36 -12.99 8.62 -7.71
CA GLY A 36 -13.24 9.90 -8.37
C GLY A 36 -14.63 10.43 -8.04
N LEU A 37 -14.83 11.73 -8.22
CA LEU A 37 -16.15 12.38 -8.17
C LEU A 37 -16.84 12.30 -9.53
#